data_AF-A0A6M0AWM4-F1
#
_entry.id   AF-A0A6M0AWM4-F1
#
_cell.length_a   1.000
_cell.length_b   1.000
_cell.length_c   1.000
_cell.angle_alpha   90.00
_cell.angle_beta   90.00
_cell.angle_gamma   90.00
#
_symmetry.space_group_name_H-M   'P 1'
#
loop_
_entity.id
_entity.type
_entity.pdbx_description
1 polymer ?
#
loop_
_entity_poly.entity_id
_entity_poly.type
_entity_poly.pdbx_seq_one_letter_code
_entity_poly.pdbx_strand_id
1 'polypeptide(L)'
;MPLEVDKDPVPTSFEKWGKPGHFDRTLARGPKTTTWIWNLHANAHDFDSHTSDLEDVSRKIFSAHFGHLAVVFVWLSGMYFHGARFSNYEAWLSDPTTIKPSAQVVWPVVGQGILNGDVGGGFHGIQITSGFFQLWRASGITNS
;
A
#
# COMPACT_ATOMS: atom_id res chain seq x y z
N MET A 1 -11.46 14.14 -30.39
CA MET A 1 -11.27 12.68 -30.50
C MET A 1 -12.39 12.03 -29.68
N PRO A 2 -13.22 11.15 -30.27
CA PRO A 2 -14.30 10.49 -29.53
C PRO A 2 -13.73 9.46 -28.53
N LEU A 3 -14.47 9.23 -27.44
CA LEU A 3 -14.17 8.21 -26.43
C LEU A 3 -14.86 6.91 -26.85
N GLU A 4 -14.11 5.82 -26.93
CA GLU A 4 -14.61 4.48 -27.27
C GLU A 4 -14.34 3.51 -26.11
N VAL A 5 -15.35 2.74 -25.72
CA VAL A 5 -15.29 1.75 -24.64
C VAL A 5 -16.22 0.57 -24.93
N ASP A 6 -15.79 -0.64 -24.58
CA ASP A 6 -16.64 -1.83 -24.60
C ASP A 6 -17.48 -1.93 -23.32
N LYS A 7 -18.74 -2.35 -23.48
CA LYS A 7 -19.63 -2.61 -22.36
C LYS A 7 -19.47 -4.05 -21.86
N ASP A 8 -19.21 -4.21 -20.57
CA ASP A 8 -19.12 -5.49 -19.87
C ASP A 8 -18.22 -6.56 -20.57
N PRO A 9 -16.97 -6.22 -20.94
CA PRO A 9 -16.11 -7.12 -21.73
C PRO A 9 -15.68 -8.38 -20.97
N VAL A 10 -15.68 -8.34 -19.63
CA VAL A 10 -15.32 -9.48 -18.77
C VAL A 10 -16.34 -9.57 -17.62
N PRO A 11 -17.00 -10.72 -17.41
CA PRO A 11 -17.95 -10.88 -16.31
C PRO A 11 -17.24 -10.91 -14.95
N THR A 12 -17.79 -10.21 -13.97
CA THR A 12 -17.33 -10.26 -12.58
C THR A 12 -17.75 -11.57 -11.93
N SER A 13 -16.79 -12.47 -11.68
CA SER A 13 -17.02 -13.80 -11.08
C SER A 13 -15.79 -14.30 -10.31
N PHE A 14 -16.02 -15.06 -9.23
CA PHE A 14 -14.96 -15.72 -8.47
C PHE A 14 -14.40 -16.99 -9.12
N GLU A 15 -14.98 -17.47 -10.23
CA GLU A 15 -14.59 -18.75 -10.86
C GLU A 15 -13.08 -18.82 -11.17
N LYS A 16 -12.50 -17.75 -11.71
CA LYS A 16 -11.08 -17.68 -12.08
C LYS A 16 -10.14 -17.67 -10.86
N TRP A 17 -10.62 -17.28 -9.69
CA TRP A 17 -9.84 -17.29 -8.45
C TRP A 17 -9.63 -18.72 -7.94
N GLY A 18 -10.59 -19.62 -8.21
CA GLY A 18 -10.44 -21.05 -7.96
C GLY A 18 -9.49 -21.78 -8.90
N LYS A 19 -8.90 -21.07 -9.88
CA LYS A 19 -7.97 -21.62 -10.90
C LYS A 19 -6.70 -20.75 -10.96
N PRO A 20 -5.80 -20.81 -9.97
CA PRO A 20 -4.58 -20.00 -9.99
C PRO A 20 -3.73 -20.34 -11.22
N GLY A 21 -3.22 -19.31 -11.91
CA GLY A 21 -2.50 -19.46 -13.17
C GLY A 21 -3.39 -19.49 -14.41
N HIS A 22 -4.71 -19.22 -14.30
CA HIS A 22 -5.64 -19.18 -15.44
C HIS A 22 -5.23 -18.23 -16.58
N PHE A 23 -4.37 -17.25 -16.29
CA PHE A 23 -3.86 -16.25 -17.23
C PHE A 23 -2.74 -16.78 -18.13
N ASP A 24 -2.07 -17.87 -17.75
CA ASP A 24 -0.96 -18.46 -18.49
C ASP A 24 -1.25 -19.94 -18.80
N ARG A 25 -1.34 -20.28 -20.09
CA ARG A 25 -1.64 -21.64 -20.56
C ARG A 25 -0.58 -22.66 -20.12
N THR A 26 0.66 -22.24 -19.87
CA THR A 26 1.73 -23.11 -19.37
C THR A 26 1.46 -23.58 -17.94
N LEU A 27 0.66 -22.82 -17.17
CA LEU A 27 0.27 -23.11 -15.80
C LEU A 27 -1.06 -23.88 -15.69
N ALA A 28 -1.85 -23.92 -16.75
CA ALA A 28 -3.21 -24.49 -16.75
C ALA A 28 -3.30 -25.98 -16.35
N ARG A 29 -2.20 -26.74 -16.46
CA ARG A 29 -2.13 -28.17 -16.08
C ARG A 29 -1.97 -28.41 -14.58
N GLY A 30 -1.90 -27.33 -13.79
CA GLY A 30 -1.77 -27.37 -12.33
C GLY A 30 -0.34 -27.66 -11.84
N PRO A 31 -0.13 -27.60 -10.50
CA PRO A 31 1.17 -27.68 -9.87
C PRO A 31 1.74 -29.09 -9.83
N LYS A 32 2.38 -29.52 -10.93
CA LYS A 32 3.11 -30.81 -10.99
C LYS A 32 4.46 -30.77 -10.27
N THR A 33 5.05 -29.59 -10.14
CA THR A 33 6.31 -29.34 -9.41
C THR A 33 6.19 -28.05 -8.61
N THR A 34 7.05 -27.85 -7.62
CA THR A 34 7.09 -26.61 -6.83
C THR A 34 7.51 -25.40 -7.66
N THR A 35 8.23 -25.60 -8.78
CA THR A 35 8.53 -24.55 -9.77
C THR A 35 7.27 -23.87 -10.30
N TRP A 36 6.16 -24.60 -10.40
CA TRP A 36 4.89 -24.02 -10.82
C TRP A 36 4.45 -22.84 -9.93
N ILE A 37 4.69 -22.93 -8.62
CA ILE A 37 4.36 -21.85 -7.67
C ILE A 37 5.21 -20.62 -7.97
N TRP A 38 6.49 -20.78 -8.27
CA TRP A 38 7.37 -19.66 -8.60
C TRP A 38 6.95 -19.01 -9.92
N ASN A 39 6.66 -19.81 -10.95
CA ASN A 39 6.19 -19.30 -12.25
C ASN A 39 4.85 -18.59 -12.13
N LEU A 40 3.94 -19.07 -11.26
CA LEU A 40 2.68 -18.40 -10.97
C LEU A 40 2.89 -16.95 -10.52
N HIS A 41 3.84 -16.70 -9.61
CA HIS A 41 4.12 -15.34 -9.12
C HIS A 41 4.91 -14.52 -10.13
N ALA A 42 5.92 -15.11 -10.76
CA ALA A 42 6.78 -14.43 -11.72
C ALA A 42 5.99 -13.92 -12.93
N ASN A 43 5.01 -14.69 -13.40
CA ASN A 43 4.25 -14.37 -14.60
C ASN A 43 2.97 -13.57 -14.29
N ALA A 44 2.62 -13.30 -13.03
CA ALA A 44 1.33 -12.70 -12.68
C ALA A 44 1.08 -11.33 -13.31
N HIS A 45 2.13 -10.51 -13.47
CA HIS A 45 2.06 -9.18 -14.07
C HIS A 45 2.74 -9.09 -15.45
N ASP A 46 3.14 -10.23 -16.02
CA ASP A 46 3.70 -10.30 -17.37
C ASP A 46 2.57 -10.38 -18.41
N PHE A 47 1.83 -9.28 -18.60
CA PHE A 47 0.60 -9.30 -19.39
C PHE A 47 0.81 -9.69 -20.86
N ASP A 48 2.00 -9.42 -21.41
CA ASP A 48 2.36 -9.78 -22.79
C ASP A 48 2.48 -11.31 -22.97
N SER A 49 2.80 -12.07 -21.91
CA SER A 49 2.81 -13.54 -21.99
C SER A 49 1.42 -14.17 -21.82
N HIS A 50 0.43 -13.40 -21.36
CA HIS A 50 -0.95 -13.91 -21.16
C HIS A 50 -1.73 -13.97 -22.46
N THR A 51 -1.52 -12.99 -23.34
CA THR A 51 -2.25 -12.80 -24.60
C THR A 51 -1.42 -11.98 -25.59
N SER A 52 -1.65 -12.19 -26.89
CA SER A 52 -1.09 -11.33 -27.95
C SER A 52 -1.96 -10.12 -28.28
N ASP A 53 -3.09 -9.97 -27.61
CA ASP A 53 -4.03 -8.86 -27.83
C ASP A 53 -3.58 -7.61 -27.05
N LEU A 54 -3.05 -6.63 -27.78
CA LEU A 54 -2.59 -5.35 -27.23
C LEU A 54 -3.72 -4.54 -26.58
N GLU A 55 -4.97 -4.72 -27.01
CA GLU A 55 -6.10 -4.05 -26.41
C GLU A 55 -6.37 -4.60 -24.99
N ASP A 56 -6.40 -5.93 -24.83
CA ASP A 56 -6.52 -6.57 -23.51
C ASP A 56 -5.32 -6.25 -22.60
N VAL A 57 -4.10 -6.25 -23.13
CA VAL A 57 -2.90 -5.81 -22.37
C VAL A 57 -3.06 -4.38 -21.89
N SER A 58 -3.47 -3.46 -22.77
CA SER A 58 -3.68 -2.05 -22.41
C SER A 58 -4.76 -1.87 -21.33
N ARG A 59 -5.87 -2.63 -21.43
CA ARG A 59 -6.94 -2.65 -20.42
C ARG A 59 -6.45 -3.13 -19.05
N LYS A 60 -5.60 -4.18 -19.02
CA LYS A 60 -4.97 -4.69 -17.78
C LYS A 60 -4.04 -3.66 -17.17
N ILE A 61 -3.16 -3.05 -17.95
CA ILE A 61 -2.23 -2.00 -17.48
C ILE A 61 -3.01 -0.82 -16.89
N PHE A 62 -4.01 -0.32 -17.63
CA PHE A 62 -4.83 0.80 -17.18
C PHE A 62 -5.53 0.49 -15.85
N SER A 63 -6.09 -0.72 -15.71
CA SER A 63 -6.72 -1.16 -14.46
C SER A 63 -5.71 -1.33 -13.32
N ALA A 64 -4.54 -1.90 -13.60
CA ALA A 64 -3.47 -2.08 -12.61
C ALA A 64 -2.97 -0.74 -12.06
N HIS A 65 -2.94 0.33 -12.87
CA HIS A 65 -2.62 1.67 -12.41
C HIS A 65 -3.61 2.17 -11.35
N PHE A 66 -4.91 1.94 -11.51
CA PHE A 66 -5.89 2.27 -10.46
C PHE A 66 -5.69 1.44 -9.21
N GLY A 67 -5.40 0.14 -9.34
CA GLY A 67 -5.04 -0.71 -8.21
C GLY A 67 -3.84 -0.17 -7.42
N HIS A 68 -2.78 0.25 -8.12
CA HIS A 68 -1.61 0.85 -7.51
C HIS A 68 -1.93 2.19 -6.83
N LEU A 69 -2.64 3.09 -7.51
CA LEU A 69 -3.05 4.38 -6.93
C LEU A 69 -3.91 4.19 -5.68
N ALA A 70 -4.83 3.23 -5.67
CA ALA A 70 -5.64 2.93 -4.49
C ALA A 70 -4.77 2.53 -3.29
N VAL A 71 -3.77 1.66 -3.49
CA VAL A 71 -2.82 1.28 -2.43
C VAL A 71 -2.00 2.48 -1.95
N VAL A 72 -1.55 3.35 -2.86
CA VAL A 72 -0.87 4.61 -2.50
C VAL A 72 -1.77 5.49 -1.64
N PHE A 73 -3.05 5.64 -1.99
CA PHE A 73 -4.00 6.42 -1.20
C PHE A 73 -4.29 5.80 0.17
N VAL A 74 -4.40 4.47 0.27
CA VAL A 74 -4.55 3.78 1.56
C VAL A 74 -3.30 3.99 2.43
N TRP A 75 -2.10 3.86 1.85
CA TRP A 75 -0.85 4.13 2.55
C TRP A 75 -0.80 5.58 3.05
N LEU A 76 -1.08 6.56 2.17
CA LEU A 76 -1.06 7.97 2.52
C LEU A 76 -2.10 8.28 3.60
N SER A 77 -3.33 7.78 3.46
CA SER A 77 -4.38 7.87 4.47
C SER A 77 -3.92 7.29 5.81
N GLY A 78 -3.23 6.16 5.80
CA GLY A 78 -2.65 5.55 6.99
C GLY A 78 -1.64 6.48 7.67
N MET A 79 -0.77 7.14 6.90
CA MET A 79 0.22 8.08 7.46
C MET A 79 -0.46 9.27 8.16
N TYR A 80 -1.48 9.87 7.54
CA TYR A 80 -2.26 10.95 8.17
C TYR A 80 -3.02 10.47 9.41
N PHE A 81 -3.65 9.30 9.34
CA PHE A 81 -4.40 8.74 10.47
C PHE A 81 -3.51 8.44 11.67
N HIS A 82 -2.32 7.90 11.45
CA HIS A 82 -1.32 7.69 12.50
C HIS A 82 -0.88 9.02 13.13
N GLY A 83 -0.67 10.07 12.32
CA GLY A 83 -0.44 11.42 12.79
C GLY A 83 -1.56 11.96 13.69
N ALA A 84 -2.82 11.75 13.31
CA ALA A 84 -3.96 12.26 14.07
C ALA A 84 -4.23 11.48 15.37
N ARG A 85 -3.96 10.17 15.42
CA ARG A 85 -4.43 9.31 16.52
C ARG A 85 -3.34 8.87 17.50
N PHE A 86 -2.12 8.69 17.03
CA PHE A 86 -1.06 8.00 17.78
C PHE A 86 0.28 8.73 17.67
N SER A 87 0.24 10.06 17.69
CA SER A 87 1.43 10.88 17.51
C SER A 87 1.55 11.97 18.55
N ASN A 88 2.73 12.59 18.62
CA ASN A 88 2.99 13.79 19.40
C ASN A 88 3.00 15.07 18.54
N TYR A 89 2.24 15.12 17.44
CA TYR A 89 2.30 16.21 16.47
C TYR A 89 2.05 17.60 17.09
N GLU A 90 1.01 17.77 17.90
CA GLU A 90 0.70 19.06 18.54
C GLU A 90 1.80 19.48 19.52
N ALA A 91 2.34 18.53 20.31
CA ALA A 91 3.45 18.80 21.21
C ALA A 91 4.70 19.21 20.42
N TRP A 92 5.06 18.45 19.38
CA TRP A 92 6.16 18.80 18.47
C TRP A 92 5.95 20.16 17.80
N LEU A 93 4.73 20.52 17.43
CA LEU A 93 4.43 21.81 16.81
C LEU A 93 4.73 22.98 17.75
N SER A 94 4.57 22.79 19.07
CA SER A 94 4.89 23.79 20.09
C SER A 94 6.38 23.95 20.39
N ASP A 95 7.19 22.88 20.28
CA ASP A 95 8.66 22.91 20.38
C ASP A 95 9.31 21.95 19.36
N PRO A 96 9.45 22.38 18.10
CA PRO A 96 9.93 21.54 17.02
C PRO A 96 11.44 21.31 17.03
N THR A 97 12.19 22.04 17.87
CA THR A 97 13.65 21.95 17.98
C THR A 97 14.09 20.89 18.97
N THR A 98 13.33 20.70 20.05
CA THR A 98 13.69 19.76 21.12
C THR A 98 12.96 18.45 20.95
N ILE A 99 11.63 18.49 20.77
CA ILE A 99 10.76 17.31 20.70
C ILE A 99 11.03 16.54 19.40
N LYS A 100 11.08 15.21 19.49
CA LYS A 100 11.30 14.35 18.32
C LYS A 100 9.97 13.89 17.72
N PRO A 101 9.78 13.95 16.39
CA PRO A 101 8.57 13.43 15.75
C PRO A 101 8.36 11.95 16.05
N SER A 102 7.16 11.58 16.51
CA SER A 102 6.74 10.18 16.70
C SER A 102 5.28 10.00 16.31
N ALA A 103 4.96 8.94 15.57
CA ALA A 103 3.60 8.62 15.10
C ALA A 103 3.30 7.11 15.10
N GLN A 104 4.10 6.33 15.81
CA GLN A 104 3.92 4.88 15.94
C GLN A 104 4.17 4.47 17.39
N VAL A 105 3.17 3.81 17.98
CA VAL A 105 3.22 3.31 19.35
C VAL A 105 3.05 1.80 19.32
N VAL A 106 3.92 1.10 20.05
CA VAL A 106 3.96 -0.35 20.11
C VAL A 106 3.16 -0.86 21.30
N TRP A 107 2.36 -1.92 21.11
CA TRP A 107 1.67 -2.58 22.22
C TRP A 107 2.63 -3.35 23.15
N PRO A 108 2.44 -3.29 24.47
CA PRO A 108 3.32 -3.92 25.45
C PRO A 108 2.95 -5.39 25.67
N VAL A 109 3.29 -6.27 24.72
CA VAL A 109 2.95 -7.71 24.81
C VAL A 109 4.09 -8.55 25.37
N VAL A 110 5.26 -8.59 24.69
CA VAL A 110 6.40 -9.45 25.09
C VAL A 110 7.66 -8.66 25.48
N GLY A 111 7.49 -7.43 25.97
CA GLY A 111 8.61 -6.54 26.34
C GLY A 111 9.03 -5.57 25.24
N GLN A 112 8.48 -5.70 24.03
CA GLN A 112 8.63 -4.75 22.91
C GLN A 112 8.15 -3.31 23.22
N GLY A 113 7.50 -3.08 24.36
CA GLY A 113 7.20 -1.74 24.86
C GLY A 113 8.45 -0.87 25.07
N ILE A 114 9.63 -1.49 25.21
CA ILE A 114 10.93 -0.79 25.23
C ILE A 114 11.19 0.05 23.97
N LEU A 115 10.53 -0.27 22.85
CA LEU A 115 10.62 0.50 21.60
C LEU A 115 9.89 1.85 21.66
N ASN A 116 8.98 2.04 22.63
CA ASN A 116 8.32 3.32 22.87
C ASN A 116 9.26 4.23 23.69
N GLY A 117 10.26 4.78 23.02
CA GLY A 117 11.21 5.70 23.64
C GLY A 117 10.55 7.01 24.05
N ASP A 118 11.11 7.66 25.08
CA ASP A 118 10.74 9.02 25.43
C ASP A 118 11.23 9.97 24.32
N VAL A 119 10.28 10.59 23.62
CA VAL A 119 10.54 11.51 22.50
C VAL A 119 10.26 12.98 22.87
N GLY A 120 9.94 13.24 24.14
CA GLY A 120 9.52 14.55 24.64
C GLY A 120 8.03 14.83 24.41
N GLY A 121 7.53 15.92 25.03
CA GLY A 121 6.13 16.31 24.94
C GLY A 121 5.17 15.38 25.72
N GLY A 122 5.67 14.64 26.71
CA GLY A 122 4.88 13.69 27.48
C GLY A 122 4.48 12.43 26.72
N PHE A 123 5.10 12.18 25.55
CA PHE A 123 4.75 11.09 24.66
C PHE A 123 5.88 10.06 24.55
N HIS A 124 5.50 8.78 24.49
CA HIS A 124 6.42 7.67 24.30
C HIS A 124 6.03 6.88 23.05
N GLY A 125 6.97 6.69 22.14
CA GLY A 125 6.73 6.03 20.86
C GLY A 125 8.00 5.87 20.05
N ILE A 126 7.86 5.32 18.84
CA ILE A 126 8.97 5.20 17.90
C ILE A 126 9.19 6.55 17.23
N GLN A 127 10.41 7.06 17.29
CA GLN A 127 10.79 8.26 16.53
C GLN A 127 10.73 7.96 15.02
N ILE A 128 9.99 8.80 14.27
CA ILE A 128 9.86 8.66 12.82
C ILE A 128 10.88 9.56 12.09
N THR A 129 11.30 9.13 10.90
CA THR A 129 12.26 9.83 10.05
C THR A 129 11.72 10.16 8.65
N SER A 130 10.42 9.96 8.43
CA SER A 130 9.74 10.18 7.14
C SER A 130 9.49 11.65 6.78
N GLY A 131 9.61 12.57 7.74
CA GLY A 131 9.44 14.01 7.50
C GLY A 131 7.99 14.52 7.44
N PHE A 132 6.99 13.67 7.78
CA PHE A 132 5.57 14.06 7.70
C PHE A 132 5.19 15.23 8.61
N PHE A 133 5.81 15.37 9.79
CA PHE A 133 5.51 16.48 10.70
C PHE A 133 5.86 17.85 10.09
N GLN A 134 7.03 17.93 9.44
CA GLN A 134 7.47 19.13 8.73
C GLN A 134 6.56 19.43 7.53
N LEU A 135 6.15 18.38 6.79
CA LEU A 135 5.21 18.49 5.68
C LEU A 135 3.87 19.08 6.15
N TRP A 136 3.26 18.50 7.18
CA TRP A 136 1.98 18.97 7.72
C TRP A 136 2.07 20.40 8.27
N ARG A 137 3.18 20.74 8.93
CA ARG A 137 3.43 22.11 9.38
C ARG A 137 3.49 23.10 8.21
N ALA A 138 4.14 22.74 7.12
CA ALA A 138 4.17 23.57 5.91
C ALA A 138 2.79 23.74 5.27
N SER A 139 1.87 22.80 5.49
CA SER A 139 0.46 22.89 5.08
C SER A 139 -0.42 23.69 6.05
N GLY A 140 0.12 24.23 7.14
CA GLY A 140 -0.62 25.04 8.12
C GLY A 140 -1.54 24.23 9.04
N ILE A 141 -1.31 22.92 9.17
CA ILE A 141 -2.06 22.07 10.09
C ILE A 141 -1.64 22.41 11.53
N THR A 142 -2.62 22.57 12.43
CA THR A 142 -2.38 23.02 13.82
C THR A 142 -2.95 22.09 14.88
N ASN A 143 -3.75 21.10 14.50
CA ASN A 143 -4.38 20.13 15.40
C ASN A 143 -4.57 18.78 14.69
N SER A 144 -4.81 17.74 15.50
CA SER A 144 -5.14 16.37 15.07
C SER A 144 -6.61 16.16 14.71
#